data_AF-A0AA96FJK9-F1
#
_entry.id   AF-A0AA96FJK9-F1
#
_cell.length_a   1.000
_cell.length_b   1.000
_cell.length_c   1.000
_cell.angle_alpha   90.00
_cell.angle_beta   90.00
_cell.angle_gamma   90.00
#
_symmetry.space_group_name_H-M   'P 1'
#
loop_
_entity.id
_entity.type
_entity.pdbx_description
1 polymer ?
#
loop_
_entity_poly.entity_id
_entity_poly.type
_entity_poly.pdbx_seq_one_letter_code
_entity_poly.pdbx_strand_id
1 'polypeptide(L)' 'MRAKLLCLSHYAGPDLARRAGALWNRLSSGCKYHHDEIGPSRAQVRAWQTAVETLVAELAAARAAVPRVGGP' A
#
# COMPACT_ATOMS: atom_id res chain seq x y z
N MET A 1 9.63 -6.71 -0.44
CA MET A 1 8.46 -5.89 -0.85
C MET A 1 8.44 -5.55 -2.34
N ARG A 2 9.56 -5.11 -2.95
CA ARG A 2 9.61 -4.68 -4.36
C ARG A 2 8.98 -5.65 -5.38
N ALA A 3 9.31 -6.95 -5.30
CA ALA A 3 8.73 -7.96 -6.21
C ALA A 3 7.20 -8.07 -6.09
N LYS A 4 6.64 -8.01 -4.87
CA LYS A 4 5.19 -8.05 -4.63
C LYS A 4 4.48 -6.82 -5.22
N LEU A 5 5.10 -5.65 -5.14
CA LEU A 5 4.58 -4.40 -5.72
C LEU A 5 4.60 -4.42 -7.26
N LEU A 6 5.59 -5.06 -7.88
CA LEU A 6 5.64 -5.21 -9.34
C LEU A 6 4.48 -6.08 -9.85
N CYS A 7 4.22 -7.20 -9.18
CA CYS A 7 3.10 -8.08 -9.54
C CYS A 7 1.73 -7.43 -9.28
N LEU A 8 1.63 -6.48 -8.34
CA LEU A 8 0.37 -5.84 -7.97
C LEU A 8 -0.30 -5.14 -9.17
N SER A 9 0.49 -4.60 -10.11
CA SER A 9 -0.01 -3.96 -11.33
C SER A 9 -0.84 -4.91 -12.19
N HIS A 10 -0.49 -6.20 -12.20
CA HIS A 10 -1.20 -7.23 -12.95
C HIS A 10 -2.53 -7.64 -12.29
N TYR A 11 -2.61 -7.55 -10.95
CA TYR A 11 -3.78 -8.02 -10.19
C TYR A 11 -4.78 -6.92 -9.81
N ALA A 12 -4.32 -5.68 -9.63
CA ALA A 12 -5.14 -4.57 -9.15
C ALA A 12 -5.13 -3.37 -10.10
N GLY A 13 -4.41 -3.47 -11.22
CA GLY A 13 -4.23 -2.38 -12.17
C GLY A 13 -3.10 -1.42 -11.80
N PRO A 14 -2.64 -0.61 -12.77
CA PRO A 14 -1.46 0.23 -12.63
C PRO A 14 -1.64 1.36 -11.61
N ASP A 15 -2.85 1.93 -11.47
CA ASP A 15 -3.07 3.05 -10.54
C ASP A 15 -2.99 2.63 -9.07
N LEU A 16 -3.70 1.55 -8.69
CA LEU A 16 -3.61 0.97 -7.34
C LEU A 16 -2.18 0.52 -7.01
N ALA A 17 -1.49 -0.09 -7.98
CA ALA A 17 -0.11 -0.52 -7.79
C ALA A 17 0.85 0.66 -7.54
N ARG A 18 0.69 1.75 -8.29
CA ARG A 18 1.45 2.98 -8.10
C ARG A 18 1.19 3.60 -6.72
N ARG A 19 -0.07 3.69 -6.30
CA ARG A 19 -0.45 4.21 -4.97
C ARG A 19 0.15 3.36 -3.84
N ALA A 20 0.08 2.02 -3.97
CA ALA A 20 0.67 1.10 -3.02
C ALA A 20 2.19 1.27 -2.90
N GLY A 21 2.89 1.42 -4.03
CA GLY A 21 4.33 1.67 -4.05
C GLY A 21 4.72 3.00 -3.40
N ALA A 22 3.96 4.07 -3.70
CA ALA A 22 4.18 5.39 -3.09
C ALA A 22 3.98 5.35 -1.56
N LEU A 23 2.91 4.71 -1.10
CA LEU A 23 2.63 4.56 0.34
C LEU A 23 3.70 3.73 1.04
N TRP A 24 4.12 2.61 0.44
CA TRP A 24 5.20 1.79 0.98
C TRP A 24 6.52 2.55 1.09
N ASN A 25 6.90 3.31 0.06
CA ASN A 25 8.11 4.14 0.11
C ASN A 25 8.05 5.19 1.21
N ARG A 26 6.89 5.85 1.37
CA ARG A 26 6.67 6.85 2.41
C ARG A 26 6.79 6.25 3.82
N LEU A 27 6.13 5.11 4.05
CA LEU A 27 6.21 4.36 5.31
C LEU A 27 7.64 3.90 5.60
N SER A 28 8.30 3.30 4.61
CA SER A 28 9.68 2.81 4.77
C SER A 28 10.65 3.95 5.06
N SER A 29 10.44 5.14 4.48
CA SER A 29 11.24 6.32 4.78
C SER A 29 10.93 6.87 6.17
N GLY A 30 9.65 6.94 6.54
CA GLY A 30 9.22 7.45 7.85
C GLY A 30 9.62 6.55 9.03
N CYS A 31 9.79 5.25 8.79
CA CYS A 31 10.32 4.31 9.78
C CYS A 31 11.85 4.22 9.79
N LYS A 32 12.54 4.74 8.74
CA LYS A 32 14.00 4.90 8.75
C LYS A 32 14.32 6.14 9.58
N TYR A 33 14.29 5.96 10.88
CA TYR A 33 14.72 6.98 11.81
C TYR A 33 16.23 7.05 11.92
N HIS A 34 16.76 8.27 11.84
CA HIS A 34 18.09 8.58 12.34
C HIS A 34 17.96 9.02 13.80
N HIS A 35 18.92 8.62 14.64
CA HIS A 35 18.89 8.86 16.10
C HIS A 35 18.71 10.35 16.46
N ASP A 36 19.10 11.24 15.55
CA ASP A 36 19.12 12.69 15.78
C ASP A 36 17.85 13.41 15.25
N GLU A 37 16.90 12.68 14.64
CA GLU A 37 15.69 13.24 14.05
C GLU A 37 14.44 13.05 14.93
N ILE A 38 13.56 14.05 14.91
CA ILE A 38 12.25 13.96 15.56
C ILE A 38 11.34 13.01 14.78
N GLY A 39 10.74 12.07 15.51
CA GLY A 39 9.32 11.68 15.38
C GLY A 39 8.55 11.92 14.08
N PRO A 40 7.98 10.92 13.35
CA PRO A 40 6.67 11.18 12.81
C PRO A 40 5.72 11.39 13.99
N SER A 41 5.03 12.52 13.96
CA SER A 41 4.00 12.86 14.93
C SER A 41 2.90 11.79 14.96
N ARG A 42 2.17 11.72 16.07
CA ARG A 42 0.96 10.88 16.18
C ARG A 42 -0.05 11.15 15.06
N ALA A 43 -0.15 12.39 14.59
CA ALA A 43 -1.01 12.76 13.47
C ALA A 43 -0.53 12.14 12.15
N GLN A 44 0.78 12.17 11.88
CA GLN A 44 1.36 11.51 10.70
C GLN A 44 1.15 9.99 10.73
N VAL A 45 1.35 9.36 11.90
CA VAL A 45 1.12 7.92 12.05
C VAL A 45 -0.34 7.57 11.80
N ARG A 46 -1.29 8.34 12.35
CA ARG A 46 -2.73 8.12 12.08
C ARG A 46 -3.07 8.31 10.60
N ALA A 47 -2.54 9.34 9.96
CA ALA A 47 -2.77 9.57 8.52
C ALA A 47 -2.22 8.41 7.67
N TRP A 48 -1.07 7.86 8.03
CA TRP A 48 -0.52 6.69 7.35
C TRP A 48 -1.39 5.45 7.57
N GLN A 49 -1.89 5.23 8.79
CA GLN A 49 -2.80 4.13 9.09
C GLN A 49 -4.06 4.21 8.24
N THR A 50 -4.73 5.37 8.20
CA THR A 50 -5.92 5.58 7.37
C THR A 50 -5.62 5.32 5.88
N ALA A 51 -4.49 5.81 5.37
CA ALA A 51 -4.11 5.57 3.98
C ALA A 51 -3.89 4.08 3.67
N VAL A 52 -3.32 3.31 4.61
CA VAL A 52 -3.16 1.85 4.48
C VAL A 52 -4.51 1.16 4.50
N GLU A 53 -5.39 1.51 5.43
CA GLU A 53 -6.74 0.93 5.55
C GLU A 53 -7.55 1.15 4.28
N THR A 54 -7.55 2.38 3.73
CA THR A 54 -8.19 2.69 2.45
C THR A 54 -7.63 1.84 1.32
N LEU A 55 -6.30 1.75 1.18
CA LEU A 55 -5.68 0.97 0.12
C LEU A 55 -6.00 -0.53 0.23
N VAL A 56 -6.04 -1.09 1.44
CA VAL A 56 -6.42 -2.49 1.67
C VAL A 56 -7.89 -2.73 1.27
N ALA A 57 -8.78 -1.80 1.59
CA ALA A 57 -10.18 -1.89 1.18
C ALA A 57 -10.33 -1.83 -0.36
N GLU A 58 -9.63 -0.90 -1.03
CA GLU A 58 -9.63 -0.79 -2.49
C GLU A 58 -9.09 -2.08 -3.16
N LEU A 59 -8.00 -2.66 -2.62
CA LEU A 59 -7.45 -3.92 -3.10
C LEU A 59 -8.41 -5.11 -2.89
N ALA A 60 -9.11 -5.16 -1.76
CA ALA A 60 -10.11 -6.19 -1.49
C ALA A 60 -11.28 -6.09 -2.46
N ALA A 61 -11.75 -4.87 -2.75
CA ALA A 61 -12.80 -4.60 -3.73
C ALA A 61 -12.34 -4.96 -5.16
N ALA A 62 -11.13 -4.57 -5.56
CA ALA A 62 -10.57 -4.93 -6.86
C ALA A 62 -10.49 -6.46 -7.03
N ARG A 63 -10.07 -7.19 -6.00
CA ARG A 63 -10.06 -8.67 -6.01
C ARG A 63 -11.46 -9.26 -6.15
N ALA A 64 -12.48 -8.65 -5.56
CA ALA A 64 -13.86 -9.11 -5.69
C ALA A 64 -14.43 -8.86 -7.09
N ALA A 65 -13.96 -7.80 -7.77
CA ALA A 65 -14.38 -7.44 -9.11
C ALA A 65 -13.71 -8.28 -10.22
N VAL A 66 -12.53 -8.86 -9.97
CA VAL A 66 -11.89 -9.77 -10.93
C VAL A 66 -12.70 -11.07 -11.00
N PRO A 67 -13.28 -11.45 -12.16
CA PRO A 67 -14.03 -12.68 -12.29
C PRO A 67 -13.11 -13.86 -11.95
N ARG A 68 -13.49 -14.63 -10.93
CA ARG A 68 -12.82 -15.88 -10.61
C ARG A 68 -13.10 -16.82 -11.76
N VAL A 69 -12.12 -17.01 -12.65
CA VAL A 69 -12.17 -18.09 -13.63
C VAL A 69 -12.27 -19.38 -12.83
N GLY A 70 -13.48 -19.93 -12.75
CA GLY A 70 -13.73 -21.23 -12.15
C GLY A 70 -12.98 -22.28 -12.95
N GLY A 71 -12.08 -23.00 -12.28
CA GLY A 71 -11.54 -24.26 -12.80
C GLY A 71 -12.50 -25.41 -12.45
N PRO A 72 -12.55 -26.45 -13.31
CA PRO A 72 -13.51 -27.55 -13.24
C PRO A 72 -13.41 -28.41 -11.97
#